data_AF-W2C3U2-F1
#
_entry.id   AF-W2C3U2-F1
#
_cell.length_a   1.000
_cell.length_b   1.000
_cell.length_c   1.000
_cell.angle_alpha   90.00
_cell.angle_beta   90.00
_cell.angle_gamma   90.00
#
_symmetry.space_group_name_H-M   'P 1'
#
loop_
_entity.id
_entity.type
_entity.pdbx_description
1 polymer ?
#
loop_
_entity_poly.entity_id
_entity_poly.type
_entity_poly.pdbx_seq_one_letter_code
_entity_poly.pdbx_strand_id
1 'polypeptide(L)'
;MKEGVEIKKIGTKKLDNTLHVKYHDAMYDFVVEFDLPKLGIPEELKNEWKESIDTERENNLEAQASVNSELLLKKNEERDRLLKYIFGVVRNGLLSPEKEKSDAAMRLNVVMNPYAGIRKESFDRETMHVDGMLIDLKKTENATDVSKLGLSSDITKLETLNKEFDALYSERAKKRADNKLPKTLAVRSRTDAIFERILIVLQYKYVYGTTPVEPELIAKLIARFNERAEDIDASYRQGLSMKKTAAEKRKQNPNAPKEPKKPKESKPKKPEKDNKDPDIRLPETEEPKKPDQPKKPEGGGTPGGGEKPKQPEKGGGEGGNPDIHLPEE
;
A
#
# COMPACT_ATOMS: atom_id res chain seq x y z
N MET A 1 -35.33 -34.68 5.91
CA MET A 1 -34.03 -34.17 5.42
C MET A 1 -33.50 -33.19 6.46
N LYS A 2 -32.20 -33.15 6.74
CA LYS A 2 -31.63 -32.13 7.63
C LYS A 2 -31.79 -30.77 6.95
N GLU A 3 -32.25 -29.75 7.68
CA GLU A 3 -32.19 -28.36 7.21
C GLU A 3 -30.72 -27.96 7.01
N GLY A 4 -30.43 -27.13 6.01
CA GLY A 4 -29.06 -26.71 5.71
C GLY A 4 -28.44 -25.86 6.82
N VAL A 5 -27.10 -25.81 6.86
CA VAL A 5 -26.34 -24.93 7.76
C VAL A 5 -26.04 -23.59 7.06
N GLU A 6 -26.34 -22.49 7.76
CA GLU A 6 -26.07 -21.14 7.27
C GLU A 6 -24.64 -20.71 7.64
N ILE A 7 -23.90 -20.20 6.64
CA ILE A 7 -22.56 -19.67 6.80
C ILE A 7 -22.60 -18.17 6.50
N LYS A 8 -22.24 -17.36 7.48
CA LYS A 8 -22.19 -15.90 7.36
C LYS A 8 -21.05 -15.49 6.44
N LYS A 9 -21.39 -14.80 5.35
CA LYS A 9 -20.41 -14.26 4.41
C LYS A 9 -19.98 -12.87 4.84
N ILE A 10 -18.66 -12.66 4.96
CA ILE A 10 -18.10 -11.33 5.13
C ILE A 10 -17.67 -10.74 3.78
N GLY A 11 -17.64 -9.41 3.70
CA GLY A 11 -17.09 -8.72 2.54
C GLY A 11 -15.56 -8.74 2.53
N THR A 12 -14.93 -9.83 2.08
CA THR A 12 -13.45 -9.99 2.04
C THR A 12 -12.73 -8.85 1.32
N LYS A 13 -13.37 -8.25 0.31
CA LYS A 13 -12.88 -7.05 -0.42
C LYS A 13 -12.71 -5.80 0.47
N LYS A 14 -13.39 -5.73 1.61
CA LYS A 14 -13.29 -4.61 2.57
C LYS A 14 -12.08 -4.74 3.49
N LEU A 15 -11.48 -5.93 3.58
CA LEU A 15 -10.28 -6.19 4.37
C LEU A 15 -9.05 -5.71 3.61
N ASP A 16 -8.16 -4.97 4.29
CA ASP A 16 -6.81 -4.75 3.77
C ASP A 16 -6.03 -6.08 3.67
N ASN A 17 -4.85 -6.07 3.05
CA ASN A 17 -4.09 -7.30 2.80
C ASN A 17 -3.72 -8.03 4.10
N THR A 18 -3.37 -7.31 5.15
CA THR A 18 -2.99 -7.92 6.43
C THR A 18 -4.20 -8.55 7.12
N LEU A 19 -5.34 -7.85 7.15
CA LEU A 19 -6.58 -8.37 7.73
C LEU A 19 -7.14 -9.55 6.93
N HIS A 20 -6.96 -9.55 5.61
CA HIS A 20 -7.36 -10.65 4.74
C HIS A 20 -6.57 -11.94 5.06
N VAL A 21 -5.24 -11.86 5.15
CA VAL A 21 -4.39 -12.98 5.58
C VAL A 21 -4.82 -13.49 6.96
N LYS A 22 -4.97 -12.59 7.94
CA LYS A 22 -5.38 -12.98 9.30
C LYS A 22 -6.76 -13.62 9.37
N TYR A 23 -7.67 -13.23 8.48
CA TYR A 23 -8.99 -13.85 8.41
C TYR A 23 -8.87 -15.30 7.93
N HIS A 24 -8.19 -15.53 6.80
CA HIS A 24 -8.01 -16.87 6.26
C HIS A 24 -7.14 -17.75 7.16
N ASP A 25 -6.12 -17.20 7.82
CA ASP A 25 -5.34 -17.90 8.86
C ASP A 25 -6.25 -18.45 9.97
N ALA A 26 -7.10 -17.60 10.56
CA ALA A 26 -7.98 -18.03 11.65
C ALA A 26 -8.97 -19.11 11.19
N MET A 27 -9.52 -18.97 9.98
CA MET A 27 -10.42 -19.99 9.42
C MET A 27 -9.68 -21.30 9.12
N TYR A 28 -8.43 -21.21 8.68
CA TYR A 28 -7.57 -22.36 8.45
C TYR A 28 -7.27 -23.10 9.76
N ASP A 29 -6.87 -22.36 10.80
CA ASP A 29 -6.61 -22.91 12.14
C ASP A 29 -7.83 -23.66 12.68
N PHE A 30 -9.03 -23.06 12.54
CA PHE A 30 -10.27 -23.73 12.93
C PHE A 30 -10.52 -25.03 12.16
N VAL A 31 -10.17 -25.11 10.88
CA VAL A 31 -10.34 -26.33 10.07
C VAL A 31 -9.38 -27.42 10.51
N VAL A 32 -8.11 -27.09 10.74
CA VAL A 32 -7.07 -28.09 11.07
C VAL A 32 -7.11 -28.58 12.52
N GLU A 33 -7.85 -27.89 13.39
CA GLU A 33 -8.16 -28.39 14.74
C GLU A 33 -9.07 -29.63 14.73
N PHE A 34 -9.79 -29.89 13.64
CA PHE A 34 -10.66 -31.05 13.50
C PHE A 34 -10.03 -32.11 12.59
N ASP A 35 -10.53 -33.34 12.71
CA ASP A 35 -10.19 -34.45 11.83
C ASP A 35 -10.82 -34.23 10.44
N LEU A 36 -9.98 -33.97 9.43
CA LEU A 36 -10.38 -33.59 8.07
C LEU A 36 -11.28 -34.63 7.38
N PRO A 37 -10.98 -35.94 7.43
CA PRO A 37 -11.91 -37.00 7.03
C PRO A 37 -13.32 -36.88 7.62
N LYS A 38 -13.44 -36.49 8.90
CA LYS A 38 -14.74 -36.31 9.57
C LYS A 38 -15.48 -35.05 9.13
N LEU A 39 -14.76 -34.04 8.64
CA LEU A 39 -15.35 -32.87 8.00
C LEU A 39 -15.69 -33.12 6.52
N GLY A 40 -15.11 -34.18 5.92
CA GLY A 40 -15.22 -34.46 4.51
C GLY A 40 -14.43 -33.48 3.62
N ILE A 41 -13.42 -32.80 4.18
CA ILE A 41 -12.51 -31.91 3.48
C ILE A 41 -11.31 -32.73 2.95
N PRO A 42 -11.01 -32.68 1.64
CA PRO A 42 -9.80 -33.30 1.09
C PRO A 42 -8.52 -32.63 1.60
N GLU A 43 -7.49 -33.42 1.91
CA GLU A 43 -6.18 -32.92 2.38
C GLU A 43 -5.54 -31.98 1.33
N GLU A 44 -5.73 -32.28 0.05
CA GLU A 44 -5.25 -31.46 -1.06
C GLU A 44 -5.84 -30.04 -1.03
N LEU A 45 -7.12 -29.92 -0.70
CA LEU A 45 -7.81 -28.63 -0.64
C LEU A 45 -7.31 -27.79 0.54
N LYS A 46 -7.06 -28.44 1.68
CA LYS A 46 -6.43 -27.81 2.85
C LYS A 46 -5.00 -27.35 2.52
N ASN A 47 -4.21 -28.17 1.84
CA ASN A 47 -2.84 -27.82 1.46
C ASN A 47 -2.81 -26.67 0.44
N GLU A 48 -3.67 -26.69 -0.58
CA GLU A 48 -3.79 -25.62 -1.56
C GLU A 48 -4.16 -24.29 -0.89
N TRP A 49 -5.09 -24.34 0.08
CA TRP A 49 -5.47 -23.14 0.81
C TRP A 49 -4.30 -22.58 1.63
N LYS A 50 -3.56 -23.43 2.33
CA LYS A 50 -2.39 -23.02 3.12
C LYS A 50 -1.32 -22.38 2.25
N GLU A 51 -1.02 -22.97 1.10
CA GLU A 51 -0.05 -22.43 0.14
C GLU A 51 -0.47 -21.03 -0.34
N SER A 52 -1.77 -20.84 -0.63
CA SER A 52 -2.30 -19.53 -1.04
C SER A 52 -2.22 -18.50 0.09
N ILE A 53 -2.57 -18.88 1.33
CA ILE A 53 -2.44 -18.03 2.53
C ILE A 53 -0.98 -17.62 2.77
N ASP A 54 -0.04 -18.55 2.66
CA ASP A 54 1.39 -18.28 2.87
C ASP A 54 1.93 -17.34 1.79
N THR A 55 1.51 -17.53 0.53
CA THR A 55 1.84 -16.63 -0.59
C THR A 55 1.28 -15.22 -0.35
N GLU A 56 0.09 -15.08 0.24
CA GLU A 56 -0.43 -13.78 0.63
C GLU A 56 0.34 -13.16 1.79
N ARG A 57 0.72 -13.96 2.79
CA ARG A 57 1.54 -13.51 3.92
C ARG A 57 2.86 -12.96 3.43
N GLU A 58 3.53 -13.67 2.52
CA GLU A 58 4.79 -13.25 1.93
C GLU A 58 4.64 -11.96 1.12
N ASN A 59 3.58 -11.85 0.29
CA ASN A 59 3.23 -10.62 -0.41
C ASN A 59 3.06 -9.43 0.54
N ASN A 60 2.45 -9.65 1.71
CA ASN A 60 2.24 -8.61 2.71
C ASN A 60 3.55 -8.23 3.43
N LEU A 61 4.42 -9.21 3.72
CA LEU A 61 5.74 -8.96 4.32
C LEU A 61 6.69 -8.21 3.38
N GLU A 62 6.72 -8.56 2.09
CA GLU A 62 7.48 -7.83 1.07
C GLU A 62 6.97 -6.38 0.94
N ALA A 63 5.65 -6.17 0.97
CA ALA A 63 5.07 -4.83 1.00
C ALA A 63 5.44 -4.06 2.28
N GLN A 64 5.56 -4.76 3.41
CA GLN A 64 5.95 -4.22 4.71
C GLN A 64 7.46 -4.16 4.95
N ALA A 65 8.30 -4.48 3.95
CA ALA A 65 9.76 -4.27 3.97
C ALA A 65 10.18 -2.77 4.02
N SER A 66 9.36 -1.95 4.67
CA SER A 66 9.61 -0.58 5.14
C SER A 66 10.88 -0.50 5.97
N VAL A 67 11.23 -1.53 6.76
CA VAL A 67 12.44 -1.51 7.60
C VAL A 67 13.71 -1.49 6.75
N ASN A 68 13.80 -2.36 5.74
CA ASN A 68 14.92 -2.32 4.77
C ASN A 68 14.91 -1.02 3.97
N SER A 69 13.72 -0.49 3.66
CA SER A 69 13.59 0.78 2.95
C SER A 69 14.06 1.96 3.81
N GLU A 70 13.77 1.97 5.10
CA GLU A 70 14.19 3.01 6.04
C GLU A 70 15.69 2.93 6.34
N LEU A 71 16.23 1.73 6.55
CA LEU A 71 17.67 1.52 6.72
C LEU A 71 18.45 1.98 5.48
N LEU A 72 17.97 1.64 4.28
CA LEU A 72 18.56 2.09 3.02
C LEU A 72 18.56 3.62 2.91
N LEU A 73 17.46 4.28 3.25
CA LEU A 73 17.36 5.74 3.24
C LEU A 73 18.32 6.37 4.25
N LYS A 74 18.41 5.84 5.47
CA LYS A 74 19.36 6.31 6.49
C LYS A 74 20.81 6.19 6.01
N LYS A 75 21.17 5.07 5.37
CA LYS A 75 22.50 4.88 4.79
C LYS A 75 22.78 5.84 3.64
N ASN A 76 21.79 6.12 2.79
CA ASN A 76 21.90 7.15 1.75
C ASN A 76 22.12 8.54 2.36
N GLU A 77 21.37 8.89 3.41
CA GLU A 77 21.50 10.17 4.10
C GLU A 77 22.90 10.35 4.73
N GLU A 78 23.46 9.29 5.33
CA GLU A 78 24.82 9.28 5.84
C GLU A 78 25.85 9.52 4.72
N ARG A 79 25.70 8.82 3.58
CA ARG A 79 26.54 9.00 2.39
C ARG A 79 26.43 10.42 1.84
N ASP A 80 25.21 10.92 1.65
CA ASP A 80 24.90 12.25 1.16
C ASP A 80 25.49 13.36 2.03
N ARG A 81 25.44 13.17 3.35
CA ARG A 81 26.01 14.11 4.31
C ARG A 81 27.53 14.15 4.18
N LEU A 82 28.20 13.01 4.05
CA LEU A 82 29.65 12.95 3.89
C LEU A 82 30.09 13.52 2.53
N LEU A 83 29.38 13.18 1.45
CA LEU A 83 29.60 13.78 0.14
C LEU A 83 29.47 15.31 0.21
N LYS A 84 28.40 15.83 0.82
CA LYS A 84 28.23 17.28 1.02
C LYS A 84 29.41 17.89 1.76
N TYR A 85 29.89 17.22 2.79
CA TYR A 85 31.02 17.67 3.60
C TYR A 85 32.31 17.73 2.77
N ILE A 86 32.68 16.67 2.04
CA ILE A 86 33.90 16.62 1.23
C ILE A 86 33.89 17.72 0.16
N PHE A 87 32.80 17.87 -0.59
CA PHE A 87 32.65 18.99 -1.54
C PHE A 87 32.73 20.36 -0.85
N GLY A 88 32.22 20.46 0.38
CA GLY A 88 32.31 21.66 1.20
C GLY A 88 33.73 22.00 1.63
N VAL A 89 34.52 21.01 2.05
CA VAL A 89 35.94 21.19 2.43
C VAL A 89 36.73 21.72 1.25
N VAL A 90 36.57 21.14 0.05
CA VAL A 90 37.27 21.61 -1.15
C VAL A 90 36.86 23.03 -1.51
N ARG A 91 35.55 23.35 -1.53
CA ARG A 91 35.10 24.74 -1.81
C ARG A 91 35.61 25.76 -0.80
N ASN A 92 35.57 25.42 0.49
CA ASN A 92 36.08 26.30 1.54
C ASN A 92 37.61 26.43 1.47
N GLY A 93 38.31 25.38 1.05
CA GLY A 93 39.75 25.39 0.83
C GLY A 93 40.20 26.42 -0.20
N LEU A 94 39.38 26.72 -1.21
CA LEU A 94 39.64 27.79 -2.20
C LEU A 94 39.73 29.19 -1.57
N LEU A 95 39.16 29.37 -0.38
CA LEU A 95 39.15 30.63 0.38
C LEU A 95 40.18 30.60 1.52
N SER A 96 41.00 29.55 1.61
CA SER A 96 41.97 29.38 2.69
C SER A 96 43.04 30.49 2.63
N PRO A 97 43.38 31.13 3.77
CA PRO A 97 44.50 32.07 3.85
C PRO A 97 45.86 31.36 3.67
N GLU A 98 45.91 30.05 3.92
CA GLU A 98 47.09 29.23 3.66
C GLU A 98 47.16 28.88 2.17
N LYS A 99 48.13 29.44 1.46
CA LYS A 99 48.31 29.28 0.01
C LYS A 99 48.39 27.81 -0.41
N GLU A 100 49.08 26.97 0.36
CA GLU A 100 49.20 25.55 0.04
C GLU A 100 47.87 24.80 0.06
N LYS A 101 46.97 25.15 1.00
CA LYS A 101 45.62 24.59 1.06
C LYS A 101 44.74 25.13 -0.08
N SER A 102 44.87 26.41 -0.40
CA SER A 102 44.16 27.02 -1.54
C SER A 102 44.56 26.37 -2.87
N ASP A 103 45.85 26.18 -3.11
CA ASP A 103 46.36 25.56 -4.35
C ASP A 103 45.94 24.08 -4.45
N ALA A 104 45.98 23.33 -3.33
CA ALA A 104 45.48 21.96 -3.25
C ALA A 104 43.96 21.88 -3.53
N ALA A 105 43.18 22.78 -2.93
CA ALA A 105 41.75 22.89 -3.17
C ALA A 105 41.42 23.25 -4.62
N MET A 106 42.19 24.13 -5.26
CA MET A 106 42.01 24.48 -6.67
C MET A 106 42.17 23.25 -7.57
N ARG A 107 43.22 22.45 -7.35
CA ARG A 107 43.46 21.21 -8.12
C ARG A 107 42.37 20.17 -7.87
N LEU A 108 42.03 19.90 -6.60
CA LEU A 108 40.97 18.95 -6.27
C LEU A 108 39.59 19.39 -6.73
N ASN A 109 39.30 20.70 -6.78
CA ASN A 109 38.04 21.20 -7.32
C ASN A 109 37.89 20.86 -8.80
N VAL A 110 38.97 20.90 -9.60
CA VAL A 110 38.96 20.47 -11.01
C VAL A 110 38.65 18.98 -11.10
N VAL A 111 39.29 18.15 -10.27
CA VAL A 111 39.05 16.70 -10.22
C VAL A 111 37.61 16.37 -9.82
N MET A 112 37.04 17.12 -8.87
CA MET A 112 35.70 16.87 -8.35
C MET A 112 34.56 17.50 -9.17
N ASN A 113 34.85 18.46 -10.05
CA ASN A 113 33.83 19.18 -10.81
C ASN A 113 32.93 18.31 -11.69
N PRO A 114 33.42 17.24 -12.37
CA PRO A 114 32.56 16.31 -13.11
C PRO A 114 31.49 15.62 -12.25
N TYR A 115 31.75 15.51 -10.94
CA TYR A 115 30.88 14.85 -9.96
C TYR A 115 29.95 15.85 -9.25
N ALA A 116 29.82 17.08 -9.77
CA ALA A 116 28.97 18.09 -9.19
C ALA A 116 27.48 17.67 -9.25
N GLY A 117 26.87 17.51 -8.08
CA GLY A 117 25.43 17.25 -7.96
C GLY A 117 25.03 15.77 -7.93
N ILE A 118 25.99 14.83 -7.86
CA ILE A 118 25.74 13.37 -7.83
C ILE A 118 24.69 12.91 -6.81
N ARG A 119 24.58 13.61 -5.66
CA ARG A 119 23.58 13.38 -4.60
C ARG A 119 22.12 13.55 -5.04
N LYS A 120 21.87 14.13 -6.20
CA LYS A 120 20.52 14.34 -6.75
C LYS A 120 20.13 13.28 -7.79
N GLU A 121 21.03 12.36 -8.09
CA GLU A 121 20.82 11.34 -9.09
C GLU A 121 20.04 10.15 -8.53
N SER A 122 19.66 9.22 -9.39
CA SER A 122 19.18 7.91 -8.96
C SER A 122 20.27 7.16 -8.20
N PHE A 123 19.89 6.35 -7.22
CA PHE A 123 20.82 5.59 -6.38
C PHE A 123 21.93 4.85 -7.15
N ASP A 124 21.60 4.18 -8.25
CA ASP A 124 22.59 3.48 -9.08
C ASP A 124 23.64 4.42 -9.71
N ARG A 125 23.18 5.57 -10.23
CA ARG A 125 24.07 6.57 -10.83
C ARG A 125 24.92 7.25 -9.77
N GLU A 126 24.33 7.61 -8.64
CA GLU A 126 25.07 8.17 -7.52
C GLU A 126 26.15 7.19 -7.06
N THR A 127 25.83 5.92 -6.82
CA THR A 127 26.80 4.90 -6.41
C THR A 127 27.96 4.80 -7.41
N MET A 128 27.67 4.70 -8.71
CA MET A 128 28.68 4.62 -9.77
C MET A 128 29.56 5.87 -9.82
N HIS A 129 28.97 7.07 -9.73
CA HIS A 129 29.73 8.32 -9.75
C HIS A 129 30.53 8.54 -8.47
N VAL A 130 30.04 8.08 -7.31
CA VAL A 130 30.83 8.09 -6.06
C VAL A 130 32.06 7.20 -6.21
N ASP A 131 31.92 6.00 -6.78
CA ASP A 131 33.06 5.13 -7.05
C ASP A 131 34.07 5.77 -8.02
N GLY A 132 33.59 6.39 -9.10
CA GLY A 132 34.44 7.15 -10.03
C GLY A 132 35.20 8.28 -9.32
N MET A 133 34.52 9.07 -8.51
CA MET A 133 35.13 10.16 -7.73
C MET A 133 36.17 9.62 -6.75
N LEU A 134 35.89 8.51 -6.06
CA LEU A 134 36.83 7.87 -5.15
C LEU A 134 38.09 7.37 -5.88
N ILE A 135 37.94 6.79 -7.07
CA ILE A 135 39.06 6.36 -7.91
C ILE A 135 39.94 7.57 -8.27
N ASP A 136 39.34 8.66 -8.73
CA ASP A 136 40.07 9.86 -9.12
C ASP A 136 40.78 10.52 -7.93
N LEU A 137 40.12 10.67 -6.79
CA LEU A 137 40.70 11.26 -5.58
C LEU A 137 41.85 10.41 -5.01
N LYS A 138 41.86 9.09 -5.26
CA LYS A 138 42.91 8.18 -4.80
C LYS A 138 44.08 8.03 -5.77
N LYS A 139 44.03 8.66 -6.94
CA LYS A 139 45.20 8.68 -7.85
C LYS A 139 46.41 9.27 -7.12
N THR A 140 47.59 8.72 -7.39
CA THR A 140 48.84 9.12 -6.73
C THR A 140 49.13 10.62 -6.87
N GLU A 141 48.76 11.21 -8.01
CA GLU A 141 48.88 12.65 -8.29
C GLU A 141 48.04 13.54 -7.34
N ASN A 142 46.94 13.01 -6.78
CA ASN A 142 46.03 13.75 -5.91
C ASN A 142 46.30 13.50 -4.41
N ALA A 143 47.13 12.51 -4.07
CA ALA A 143 47.35 12.07 -2.69
C ALA A 143 47.86 13.20 -1.77
N THR A 144 48.80 14.01 -2.26
CA THR A 144 49.35 15.15 -1.53
C THR A 144 48.27 16.20 -1.24
N ASP A 145 47.43 16.52 -2.22
CA ASP A 145 46.39 17.53 -2.08
C ASP A 145 45.27 17.07 -1.14
N VAL A 146 44.88 15.79 -1.25
CA VAL A 146 43.94 15.15 -0.33
C VAL A 146 44.45 15.23 1.11
N SER A 147 45.74 14.96 1.32
CA SER A 147 46.36 15.05 2.65
C SER A 147 46.39 16.49 3.15
N LYS A 148 46.70 17.48 2.31
CA LYS A 148 46.73 18.91 2.68
C LYS A 148 45.37 19.44 3.14
N LEU A 149 44.29 18.92 2.58
CA LEU A 149 42.93 19.27 2.99
C LEU A 149 42.37 18.39 4.12
N GLY A 150 43.14 17.40 4.60
CA GLY A 150 42.71 16.50 5.66
C GLY A 150 41.60 15.53 5.27
N LEU A 151 41.45 15.24 3.97
CA LEU A 151 40.32 14.45 3.43
C LEU A 151 40.58 12.94 3.42
N SER A 152 41.78 12.48 3.80
CA SER A 152 42.16 11.06 3.69
C SER A 152 41.20 10.14 4.43
N SER A 153 40.85 10.44 5.68
CA SER A 153 39.90 9.64 6.46
C SER A 153 38.48 9.71 5.91
N ASP A 154 38.08 10.86 5.38
CA ASP A 154 36.74 11.06 4.84
C ASP A 154 36.51 10.27 3.55
N ILE A 155 37.53 10.19 2.68
CA ILE A 155 37.51 9.40 1.46
C ILE A 155 37.38 7.90 1.79
N THR A 156 38.15 7.38 2.75
CA THR A 156 38.02 5.98 3.19
C THR A 156 36.65 5.70 3.80
N LYS A 157 36.11 6.63 4.57
CA LYS A 157 34.77 6.50 5.14
C LYS A 157 33.68 6.53 4.07
N LEU A 158 33.82 7.40 3.06
CA LEU A 158 32.88 7.48 1.94
C LEU A 158 32.87 6.19 1.13
N GLU A 159 34.04 5.62 0.86
CA GLU A 159 34.13 4.31 0.21
C GLU A 159 33.39 3.22 0.99
N THR A 160 33.56 3.20 2.32
CA THR A 160 32.88 2.23 3.18
C THR A 160 31.37 2.41 3.12
N LEU A 161 30.88 3.64 3.27
CA LEU A 161 29.45 3.96 3.19
C LEU A 161 28.86 3.65 1.81
N ASN A 162 29.59 3.91 0.72
CA ASN A 162 29.12 3.60 -0.63
C ASN A 162 28.97 2.09 -0.84
N LYS A 163 29.97 1.29 -0.39
CA LYS A 163 29.92 -0.17 -0.46
C LYS A 163 28.79 -0.77 0.38
N GLU A 164 28.62 -0.28 1.61
CA GLU A 164 27.52 -0.71 2.48
C GLU A 164 26.15 -0.39 1.86
N PHE A 165 26.00 0.80 1.30
CA PHE A 165 24.78 1.21 0.61
C PHE A 165 24.52 0.33 -0.62
N ASP A 166 25.51 0.14 -1.48
CA ASP A 166 25.39 -0.65 -2.71
C ASP A 166 25.05 -2.11 -2.41
N ALA A 167 25.68 -2.70 -1.40
CA ALA A 167 25.37 -4.06 -0.96
C ALA A 167 23.89 -4.21 -0.54
N LEU A 168 23.39 -3.28 0.28
CA LEU A 168 21.99 -3.27 0.73
C LEU A 168 21.01 -3.03 -0.44
N TYR A 169 21.35 -2.10 -1.33
CA TYR A 169 20.51 -1.77 -2.48
C TYR A 169 20.43 -2.94 -3.47
N SER A 170 21.57 -3.55 -3.77
CA SER A 170 21.69 -4.74 -4.63
C SER A 170 21.00 -5.96 -4.03
N GLU A 171 21.11 -6.20 -2.72
CA GLU A 171 20.41 -7.29 -2.04
C GLU A 171 18.89 -7.12 -2.16
N ARG A 172 18.38 -5.89 -1.99
CA ARG A 172 16.96 -5.59 -2.19
C ARG A 172 16.53 -5.84 -3.64
N ALA A 173 17.35 -5.45 -4.61
CA ALA A 173 17.05 -5.70 -6.02
C ALA A 173 17.01 -7.21 -6.34
N LYS A 174 17.95 -7.98 -5.78
CA LYS A 174 17.98 -9.45 -5.89
C LYS A 174 16.75 -10.09 -5.25
N LYS A 175 16.43 -9.75 -4.00
CA LYS A 175 15.23 -10.24 -3.31
C LYS A 175 13.96 -9.98 -4.11
N ARG A 176 13.82 -8.80 -4.72
CA ARG A 176 12.67 -8.51 -5.60
C ARG A 176 12.68 -9.30 -6.91
N ALA A 177 13.85 -9.53 -7.49
CA ALA A 177 14.00 -10.29 -8.72
C ALA A 177 13.69 -11.78 -8.49
N ASP A 178 14.12 -12.32 -7.34
CA ASP A 178 13.89 -13.69 -6.92
C ASP A 178 12.43 -13.88 -6.45
N ASN A 179 11.90 -12.91 -5.70
CA ASN A 179 10.51 -12.89 -5.23
C ASN A 179 9.56 -12.32 -6.30
N LYS A 180 9.48 -12.97 -7.48
CA LYS A 180 8.36 -12.77 -8.42
C LYS A 180 7.08 -13.37 -7.84
N LEU A 181 6.65 -12.85 -6.69
CA LEU A 181 5.41 -13.25 -6.08
C LEU A 181 4.26 -12.93 -7.03
N PRO A 182 3.27 -13.83 -7.15
CA PRO A 182 2.10 -13.54 -7.95
C PRO A 182 1.42 -12.27 -7.42
N LYS A 183 0.82 -11.49 -8.32
CA LYS A 183 0.16 -10.23 -7.99
C LYS A 183 -0.80 -10.43 -6.82
N THR A 184 -0.68 -9.61 -5.77
CA THR A 184 -1.47 -9.74 -4.52
C THR A 184 -2.97 -9.92 -4.78
N LEU A 185 -3.56 -9.18 -5.72
CA LEU A 185 -4.98 -9.31 -6.05
C LEU A 185 -5.36 -10.68 -6.61
N ALA A 186 -4.48 -11.28 -7.43
CA ALA A 186 -4.69 -12.60 -7.98
C ALA A 186 -4.60 -13.67 -6.89
N VAL A 187 -3.62 -13.56 -5.98
CA VAL A 187 -3.49 -14.47 -4.84
C VAL A 187 -4.71 -14.36 -3.92
N ARG A 188 -5.15 -13.15 -3.58
CA ARG A 188 -6.39 -12.94 -2.80
C ARG A 188 -7.62 -13.59 -3.42
N SER A 189 -7.77 -13.41 -4.73
CA SER A 189 -8.90 -14.00 -5.46
C SER A 189 -8.83 -15.53 -5.44
N ARG A 190 -7.63 -16.11 -5.52
CA ARG A 190 -7.40 -17.56 -5.40
C ARG A 190 -7.74 -18.06 -4.00
N THR A 191 -7.24 -17.41 -2.95
CA THR A 191 -7.51 -17.79 -1.55
C THR A 191 -9.01 -17.73 -1.24
N ASP A 192 -9.70 -16.66 -1.66
CA ASP A 192 -11.16 -16.54 -1.51
C ASP A 192 -11.90 -17.67 -2.25
N ALA A 193 -11.47 -18.01 -3.48
CA ALA A 193 -12.09 -19.08 -4.25
C ALA A 193 -11.88 -20.46 -3.61
N ILE A 194 -10.71 -20.73 -3.03
CA ILE A 194 -10.44 -21.98 -2.31
C ILE A 194 -11.29 -22.05 -1.05
N PHE A 195 -11.37 -20.96 -0.28
CA PHE A 195 -12.22 -20.92 0.91
C PHE A 195 -13.69 -21.13 0.58
N GLU A 196 -14.23 -20.50 -0.46
CA GLU A 196 -15.61 -20.72 -0.92
C GLU A 196 -15.85 -22.19 -1.33
N ARG A 197 -14.87 -22.88 -1.93
CA ARG A 197 -14.97 -24.33 -2.18
C ARG A 197 -15.06 -25.12 -0.88
N ILE A 198 -14.28 -24.77 0.14
CA ILE A 198 -14.35 -25.41 1.47
C ILE A 198 -15.74 -25.21 2.08
N LEU A 199 -16.30 -24.01 2.01
CA LEU A 199 -17.66 -23.73 2.51
C LEU A 199 -18.71 -24.60 1.80
N ILE A 200 -18.62 -24.73 0.48
CA ILE A 200 -19.53 -25.58 -0.31
C ILE A 200 -19.38 -27.06 0.09
N VAL A 201 -18.14 -27.54 0.26
CA VAL A 201 -17.88 -28.92 0.73
C VAL A 201 -18.52 -29.16 2.09
N LEU A 202 -18.33 -28.25 3.05
CA LEU A 202 -18.92 -28.37 4.39
C LEU A 202 -20.45 -28.40 4.34
N GLN A 203 -21.09 -27.51 3.58
CA GLN A 203 -22.56 -27.50 3.43
C GLN A 203 -23.07 -28.80 2.80
N TYR A 204 -22.40 -29.28 1.75
CA TYR A 204 -22.77 -30.52 1.08
C TYR A 204 -22.61 -31.74 2.01
N LYS A 205 -21.46 -31.85 2.70
CA LYS A 205 -21.13 -32.96 3.60
C LYS A 205 -21.99 -32.95 4.87
N TYR A 206 -22.47 -31.79 5.32
CA TYR A 206 -23.41 -31.71 6.43
C TYR A 206 -24.74 -32.42 6.11
N VAL A 207 -25.27 -32.22 4.89
CA VAL A 207 -26.58 -32.76 4.48
C VAL A 207 -26.47 -34.19 3.92
N TYR A 208 -25.44 -34.45 3.10
CA TYR A 208 -25.31 -35.67 2.30
C TYR A 208 -24.07 -36.50 2.64
N GLY A 209 -23.33 -36.13 3.69
CA GLY A 209 -22.14 -36.86 4.12
C GLY A 209 -22.45 -38.28 4.57
N THR A 210 -21.53 -39.19 4.27
CA THR A 210 -21.53 -40.58 4.72
C THR A 210 -20.35 -40.81 5.66
N THR A 211 -20.40 -41.83 6.52
CA THR A 211 -19.28 -42.25 7.39
C THR A 211 -17.95 -42.26 6.61
N PRO A 212 -16.86 -41.65 7.13
CA PRO A 212 -16.66 -41.16 8.51
C PRO A 212 -17.11 -39.71 8.78
N VAL A 213 -17.85 -39.07 7.87
CA VAL A 213 -18.28 -37.67 8.05
C VAL A 213 -19.22 -37.53 9.25
N GLU A 214 -18.92 -36.57 10.13
CA GLU A 214 -19.68 -36.26 11.34
C GLU A 214 -20.32 -34.87 11.22
N PRO A 215 -21.64 -34.78 10.93
CA PRO A 215 -22.33 -33.50 10.73
C PRO A 215 -22.29 -32.56 11.94
N GLU A 216 -22.19 -33.10 13.16
CA GLU A 216 -22.08 -32.31 14.39
C GLU A 216 -20.75 -31.54 14.46
N LEU A 217 -19.65 -32.14 14.00
CA LEU A 217 -18.35 -31.46 13.90
C LEU A 217 -18.40 -30.35 12.85
N ILE A 218 -19.07 -30.60 11.72
CA ILE A 218 -19.28 -29.58 10.68
C ILE A 218 -20.10 -28.40 11.23
N ALA A 219 -21.19 -28.66 11.95
CA ALA A 219 -22.00 -27.60 12.55
C ALA A 219 -21.20 -26.78 13.57
N LYS A 220 -20.38 -27.44 14.40
CA LYS A 220 -19.49 -26.78 15.37
C LYS A 220 -18.44 -25.90 14.69
N LEU A 221 -17.83 -26.38 13.60
CA LEU A 221 -16.89 -25.59 12.80
C LEU A 221 -17.57 -24.36 12.18
N ILE A 222 -18.76 -24.54 11.59
CA ILE A 222 -19.52 -23.43 10.99
C ILE A 222 -19.91 -22.39 12.05
N ALA A 223 -20.26 -22.82 13.27
CA ALA A 223 -20.51 -21.89 14.36
C ALA A 223 -19.29 -21.00 14.67
N ARG A 224 -18.07 -21.58 14.69
CA ARG A 224 -16.83 -20.82 14.85
C ARG A 224 -16.56 -19.86 13.69
N PHE A 225 -16.85 -20.27 12.46
CA PHE A 225 -16.75 -19.39 11.29
C PHE A 225 -17.68 -18.19 11.42
N ASN A 226 -18.92 -18.43 11.84
CA ASN A 226 -19.94 -17.40 12.00
C ASN A 226 -19.58 -16.40 13.12
N GLU A 227 -19.10 -16.90 14.25
CA GLU A 227 -18.61 -16.05 15.36
C GLU A 227 -17.46 -15.16 14.90
N ARG A 228 -16.47 -15.72 14.20
CA ARG A 228 -15.35 -14.95 13.67
C ARG A 228 -15.76 -13.93 12.60
N ALA A 229 -16.76 -14.26 11.79
CA ALA A 229 -17.35 -13.33 10.83
C ALA A 229 -18.03 -12.15 11.54
N GLU A 230 -18.77 -12.42 12.62
CA GLU A 230 -19.41 -11.40 13.45
C GLU A 230 -18.41 -10.46 14.10
N ASP A 231 -17.31 -10.98 14.66
CA ASP A 231 -16.26 -10.17 15.27
C ASP A 231 -15.67 -9.13 14.30
N ILE A 232 -15.46 -9.54 13.04
CA ILE A 232 -14.92 -8.69 11.99
C ILE A 232 -15.92 -7.62 11.59
N ASP A 233 -17.19 -7.99 11.42
CA ASP A 233 -18.26 -7.06 11.09
C ASP A 233 -18.52 -6.06 12.22
N ALA A 234 -18.48 -6.51 13.47
CA ALA A 234 -18.60 -5.66 14.66
C ALA A 234 -17.46 -4.64 14.73
N SER A 235 -16.22 -5.10 14.55
CA SER A 235 -15.03 -4.25 14.49
C SER A 235 -15.13 -3.20 13.38
N TYR A 236 -15.63 -3.59 12.20
CA TYR A 236 -15.84 -2.69 11.07
C TYR A 236 -16.91 -1.63 11.35
N ARG A 237 -18.06 -2.03 11.92
CA ARG A 237 -19.15 -1.12 12.31
C ARG A 237 -18.68 -0.11 13.36
N GLN A 238 -17.91 -0.56 14.35
CA GLN A 238 -17.31 0.31 15.36
C GLN A 238 -16.36 1.34 14.72
N GLY A 239 -15.50 0.90 13.80
CA GLY A 239 -14.60 1.79 13.05
C GLY A 239 -15.32 2.85 12.23
N LEU A 240 -16.45 2.50 11.59
CA LEU A 240 -17.28 3.46 10.86
C LEU A 240 -17.97 4.46 11.80
N SER A 241 -18.48 3.99 12.94
CA SER A 241 -19.10 4.84 13.96
C SER A 241 -18.10 5.91 14.45
N MET A 242 -16.89 5.49 14.85
CA MET A 242 -15.83 6.40 15.29
C MET A 242 -15.48 7.45 14.24
N LYS A 243 -15.39 7.05 12.95
CA LYS A 243 -15.13 7.99 11.85
C LYS A 243 -16.26 8.99 11.64
N LYS A 244 -17.52 8.56 11.76
CA LYS A 244 -18.69 9.45 11.67
C LYS A 244 -18.71 10.46 12.81
N THR A 245 -18.53 10.00 14.05
CA THR A 245 -18.45 10.88 15.22
C THR A 245 -17.27 11.85 15.12
N ALA A 246 -16.11 11.41 14.64
CA ALA A 246 -14.97 12.30 14.41
C ALA A 246 -15.23 13.33 13.30
N ALA A 247 -15.91 12.95 12.22
CA ALA A 247 -16.32 13.86 11.15
C ALA A 247 -17.37 14.88 11.62
N GLU A 248 -18.32 14.47 12.45
CA GLU A 248 -19.32 15.35 13.08
C GLU A 248 -18.66 16.35 14.03
N LYS A 249 -17.73 15.89 14.89
CA LYS A 249 -16.92 16.78 15.73
C LYS A 249 -16.11 17.79 14.93
N ARG A 250 -15.54 17.39 13.77
CA ARG A 250 -14.83 18.31 12.86
C ARG A 250 -15.75 19.33 12.19
N LYS A 251 -17.02 18.97 11.91
CA LYS A 251 -18.02 19.91 11.37
C LYS A 251 -18.50 20.90 12.43
N GLN A 252 -18.62 20.46 13.68
CA GLN A 252 -19.03 21.31 14.80
C GLN A 252 -17.89 22.21 15.32
N ASN A 253 -16.62 21.82 15.12
CA ASN A 253 -15.46 22.63 15.48
C ASN A 253 -14.39 22.62 14.37
N PRO A 254 -14.43 23.59 13.43
CA PRO A 254 -13.50 23.66 12.29
C PRO A 254 -12.02 23.81 12.68
N ASN A 255 -11.75 24.28 13.91
CA ASN A 255 -10.41 24.51 14.45
C ASN A 255 -9.91 23.37 15.38
N ALA A 256 -10.60 22.23 15.45
CA ALA A 256 -10.13 21.10 16.25
C ALA A 256 -8.77 20.55 15.71
N PRO A 257 -7.82 20.16 16.59
CA PRO A 257 -6.53 19.63 16.16
C PRO A 257 -6.71 18.44 15.22
N LYS A 258 -5.98 18.43 14.10
CA LYS A 258 -5.96 17.27 13.20
C LYS A 258 -5.39 16.08 13.99
N GLU A 259 -6.09 14.95 13.93
CA GLU A 259 -5.60 13.68 14.48
C GLU A 259 -4.17 13.41 13.97
N PRO A 260 -3.30 12.77 14.79
CA PRO A 260 -2.00 12.34 14.32
C PRO A 260 -2.21 11.49 13.06
N LYS A 261 -1.50 11.86 11.99
CA LYS A 261 -1.52 11.07 10.74
C LYS A 261 -1.15 9.64 11.10
N LYS A 262 -2.04 8.67 10.86
CA LYS A 262 -1.62 7.27 10.72
C LYS A 262 -0.45 7.22 9.72
N PRO A 263 0.56 6.37 9.92
CA PRO A 263 1.62 6.17 8.93
C PRO A 263 0.95 5.96 7.57
N LYS A 264 1.35 6.77 6.58
CA LYS A 264 0.88 6.59 5.21
C LYS A 264 1.47 5.29 4.68
N GLU A 265 0.77 4.19 4.84
CA GLU A 265 0.97 3.06 3.94
C GLU A 265 0.28 3.39 2.62
N SER A 266 1.07 3.33 1.57
CA SER A 266 0.75 3.71 0.21
C SER A 266 -0.46 2.93 -0.31
N LYS A 267 -1.60 3.63 -0.47
CA LYS A 267 -2.61 3.20 -1.45
C LYS A 267 -1.98 3.23 -2.85
N PRO A 268 -2.18 2.21 -3.70
CA PRO A 268 -1.75 2.27 -5.08
C PRO A 268 -2.47 3.43 -5.78
N LYS A 269 -1.69 4.36 -6.37
CA LYS A 269 -2.24 5.42 -7.22
C LYS A 269 -2.85 4.77 -8.46
N LYS A 270 -4.08 5.19 -8.78
CA LYS A 270 -4.69 4.99 -10.10
C LYS A 270 -3.85 5.77 -11.12
N PRO A 271 -3.53 5.22 -12.31
CA PRO A 271 -2.75 5.97 -13.31
C PRO A 271 -3.54 7.19 -13.78
N GLU A 272 -2.94 8.36 -13.62
CA GLU A 272 -3.42 9.64 -14.13
C GLU A 272 -3.13 9.68 -15.64
N LYS A 273 -4.15 9.99 -16.45
CA LYS A 273 -3.99 10.26 -17.88
C LYS A 273 -3.27 11.60 -18.03
N ASP A 274 -2.01 11.58 -18.42
CA ASP A 274 -1.33 12.77 -18.95
C ASP A 274 -1.69 12.94 -20.43
N ASN A 275 -2.53 13.93 -20.71
CA ASN A 275 -2.68 14.50 -22.05
C ASN A 275 -1.53 15.48 -22.29
N LYS A 276 -0.53 15.08 -23.08
CA LYS A 276 0.26 15.97 -23.94
C LYS A 276 0.72 15.19 -25.17
N ASP A 277 -0.03 15.32 -26.27
CA ASP A 277 0.50 15.06 -27.61
C ASP A 277 1.68 15.99 -27.90
N PRO A 278 2.66 15.51 -28.67
CA PRO A 278 2.95 16.21 -29.91
C PRO A 278 2.85 15.30 -31.14
N ASP A 279 2.28 15.92 -32.16
CA ASP A 279 2.00 15.52 -33.53
C ASP A 279 3.20 14.84 -34.25
N ILE A 280 3.03 13.57 -34.64
CA ILE A 280 3.73 12.96 -35.79
C ILE A 280 2.71 12.13 -36.57
N ARG A 281 2.53 12.48 -37.84
CA ARG A 281 1.55 11.89 -38.77
C ARG A 281 2.08 10.67 -39.54
N LEU A 282 1.12 9.75 -39.79
CA LEU A 282 0.88 8.85 -40.94
C LEU A 282 1.61 7.49 -41.05
N PRO A 283 1.02 6.46 -41.73
CA PRO A 283 -0.37 6.27 -42.15
C PRO A 283 -0.97 4.90 -41.75
N GLU A 284 -2.28 4.83 -41.48
CA GLU A 284 -3.02 3.56 -41.57
C GLU A 284 -3.89 3.54 -42.83
N THR A 285 -3.80 2.40 -43.51
CA THR A 285 -4.39 1.99 -44.78
C THR A 285 -5.92 1.90 -44.77
N GLU A 286 -6.44 1.89 -46.01
CA GLU A 286 -7.80 2.15 -46.47
C GLU A 286 -8.98 1.32 -45.88
N GLU A 287 -10.07 2.05 -45.64
CA GLU A 287 -11.53 1.81 -45.86
C GLU A 287 -11.99 0.52 -46.62
N PRO A 288 -13.24 0.01 -46.46
CA PRO A 288 -14.45 0.82 -46.77
C PRO A 288 -15.81 0.55 -46.05
N LYS A 289 -16.51 1.68 -45.78
CA LYS A 289 -17.91 2.12 -46.12
C LYS A 289 -19.11 1.15 -45.99
N LYS A 290 -20.12 1.46 -45.12
CA LYS A 290 -21.38 2.29 -45.27
C LYS A 290 -22.60 1.45 -45.77
N PRO A 291 -23.90 1.84 -45.60
CA PRO A 291 -24.52 3.19 -45.69
C PRO A 291 -25.57 3.56 -44.58
N ASP A 292 -25.63 4.82 -44.08
CA ASP A 292 -26.48 5.99 -44.43
C ASP A 292 -28.00 5.87 -44.10
N GLN A 293 -28.53 6.57 -43.07
CA GLN A 293 -29.21 7.91 -43.05
C GLN A 293 -30.68 7.92 -43.58
N PRO A 294 -31.63 8.82 -43.17
CA PRO A 294 -31.40 10.25 -42.88
C PRO A 294 -32.27 11.00 -41.80
N LYS A 295 -31.64 12.06 -41.24
CA LYS A 295 -32.05 13.47 -40.93
C LYS A 295 -33.47 13.91 -40.47
N LYS A 296 -33.50 14.59 -39.29
CA LYS A 296 -33.99 15.98 -38.89
C LYS A 296 -35.34 16.54 -39.44
N PRO A 297 -35.99 17.60 -38.88
CA PRO A 297 -35.59 18.57 -37.81
C PRO A 297 -36.70 19.03 -36.81
N GLU A 298 -36.27 19.92 -35.88
CA GLU A 298 -36.93 21.00 -35.10
C GLU A 298 -38.44 21.30 -35.17
N GLY A 299 -39.00 21.68 -34.00
CA GLY A 299 -40.00 22.77 -33.92
C GLY A 299 -41.23 22.54 -33.01
N GLY A 300 -41.30 23.31 -31.91
CA GLY A 300 -42.48 24.06 -31.46
C GLY A 300 -43.74 23.34 -30.92
N GLY A 301 -44.24 23.84 -29.78
CA GLY A 301 -45.68 23.86 -29.47
C GLY A 301 -46.12 23.17 -28.16
N THR A 302 -46.48 23.98 -27.16
CA THR A 302 -47.50 23.60 -26.15
C THR A 302 -48.84 24.19 -26.63
N PRO A 303 -50.01 23.55 -26.38
CA PRO A 303 -50.80 23.96 -25.20
C PRO A 303 -51.72 22.88 -24.57
N GLY A 304 -52.02 23.06 -23.27
CA GLY A 304 -53.24 22.60 -22.56
C GLY A 304 -53.27 21.15 -22.05
N GLY A 305 -53.80 20.79 -20.87
CA GLY A 305 -54.55 21.51 -19.83
C GLY A 305 -55.06 20.52 -18.75
N GLY A 306 -55.51 21.01 -17.58
CA GLY A 306 -56.28 20.27 -16.57
C GLY A 306 -55.59 20.12 -15.20
N GLU A 307 -55.65 21.13 -14.30
CA GLU A 307 -56.67 21.33 -13.25
C GLU A 307 -56.28 20.78 -11.84
N LYS A 308 -56.10 21.73 -10.92
CA LYS A 308 -56.28 21.66 -9.44
C LYS A 308 -57.62 22.42 -9.16
N PRO A 309 -58.19 22.53 -7.93
CA PRO A 309 -57.64 22.31 -6.57
C PRO A 309 -58.67 21.77 -5.51
N LYS A 310 -58.23 21.54 -4.26
CA LYS A 310 -58.63 22.31 -3.05
C LYS A 310 -58.47 21.51 -1.73
N GLN A 311 -57.85 22.19 -0.77
CA GLN A 311 -57.92 22.00 0.68
C GLN A 311 -59.20 22.71 1.21
N PRO A 312 -59.67 22.51 2.46
CA PRO A 312 -59.08 23.26 3.60
C PRO A 312 -59.11 22.59 5.00
N GLU A 313 -58.31 23.23 5.88
CA GLU A 313 -58.23 23.43 7.35
C GLU A 313 -59.19 22.70 8.34
N LYS A 314 -58.91 22.47 9.65
CA LYS A 314 -58.55 23.46 10.72
C LYS A 314 -58.28 22.81 12.12
N GLY A 315 -57.53 23.52 12.99
CA GLY A 315 -57.58 23.53 14.48
C GLY A 315 -56.78 22.46 15.26
N GLY A 316 -56.09 22.68 16.39
CA GLY A 316 -55.89 23.83 17.30
C GLY A 316 -55.74 23.36 18.77
N GLY A 317 -54.70 23.82 19.49
CA GLY A 317 -54.52 23.80 20.98
C GLY A 317 -53.88 22.54 21.61
N GLU A 318 -53.20 22.55 22.76
CA GLU A 318 -52.63 23.54 23.69
C GLU A 318 -51.91 22.76 24.84
N GLY A 319 -50.87 23.33 25.48
CA GLY A 319 -50.32 22.90 26.80
C GLY A 319 -49.23 21.82 26.78
N GLY A 320 -48.14 21.86 27.56
CA GLY A 320 -47.66 22.79 28.58
C GLY A 320 -46.31 22.28 29.13
N ASN A 321 -45.42 23.20 29.51
CA ASN A 321 -44.24 22.92 30.34
C ASN A 321 -44.69 22.71 31.81
N PRO A 322 -43.95 21.95 32.64
CA PRO A 322 -43.16 22.67 33.64
C PRO A 322 -41.79 22.06 34.00
N ASP A 323 -40.87 22.96 34.34
CA ASP A 323 -39.70 22.76 35.21
C ASP A 323 -40.07 22.06 36.53
N ILE A 324 -39.32 21.03 36.97
CA ILE A 324 -39.11 20.70 38.39
C ILE A 324 -37.69 20.14 38.63
N HIS A 325 -37.09 20.67 39.69
CA HIS A 325 -35.80 20.44 40.34
C HIS A 325 -35.47 18.99 40.81
N LEU A 326 -34.16 18.74 40.94
CA LEU A 326 -33.48 17.77 41.83
C LEU A 326 -33.95 17.85 43.30
N PRO A 327 -33.82 16.78 44.10
CA PRO A 327 -32.63 16.66 44.96
C PRO A 327 -32.02 15.25 45.04
N GLU A 328 -30.82 15.24 45.64
CA GLU A 328 -29.97 14.11 46.05
C GLU A 328 -30.68 13.10 46.97
N GLU A 329 -30.38 11.82 46.76
CA GLU A 329 -29.70 10.93 47.73
C GLU A 329 -28.99 9.79 46.98
#